data_AF-Q4SX91-F1
#
_entry.id   AF-Q4SX91-F1
#
_cell.length_a   1.000
_cell.length_b   1.000
_cell.length_c   1.000
_cell.angle_alpha   90.00
_cell.angle_beta   90.00
_cell.angle_gamma   90.00
#
_symmetry.space_group_name_H-M   'P 1'
#
loop_
_entity.id
_entity.type
_entity.pdbx_description
1 polymer ?
#
loop_
_entity_poly.entity_id
_entity_poly.type
_entity_poly.pdbx_seq_one_letter_code
_entity_poly.pdbx_strand_id
1 'polypeptide(L)'
;VSTLLNLRLCEADSGKLSSLLELPGSLLIVPQATLGGKAKGRAMQYHTNISKEDGLRLHSAFVSLREQEVAKAGPTVRHGTYGNRQVLSLDTNGPFTHLM
;
A
#
# COMPACT_ATOMS: atom_id res chain seq x y z
N VAL A 1 0.46 -6.97 11.27
CA VAL A 1 -0.11 -5.71 10.73
C VAL A 1 0.84 -4.52 10.91
N SER A 2 1.63 -4.42 12.01
CA SER A 2 2.65 -3.35 12.14
C SER A 2 3.88 -3.49 11.22
N THR A 3 4.03 -4.62 10.52
CA THR A 3 5.21 -4.94 9.71
C THR A 3 5.49 -3.88 8.63
N LEU A 4 4.47 -3.41 7.90
CA LEU A 4 4.67 -2.50 6.75
C LEU A 4 5.30 -1.15 7.14
N LEU A 5 4.89 -0.56 8.26
CA LEU A 5 5.39 0.75 8.68
C LEU A 5 6.77 0.68 9.37
N ASN A 6 7.15 -0.50 9.87
CA ASN A 6 8.43 -0.72 10.57
C ASN A 6 9.53 -1.26 9.65
N LEU A 7 9.18 -1.73 8.45
CA LEU A 7 10.18 -2.16 7.48
C LEU A 7 11.03 -0.97 7.03
N ARG A 8 12.34 -1.19 7.02
CA ARG A 8 13.31 -0.19 6.59
C ARG A 8 13.49 -0.26 5.08
N LEU A 9 12.63 0.45 4.35
CA LEU A 9 12.61 0.46 2.88
C LEU A 9 12.80 1.87 2.29
N CYS A 10 12.83 2.91 3.14
CA CYS A 10 13.01 4.28 2.70
C CYS A 10 14.48 4.67 2.84
N GLU A 11 15.09 5.19 1.78
CA GLU A 11 16.45 5.71 1.82
C GLU A 11 16.45 7.10 2.46
N ALA A 12 17.22 7.26 3.55
CA ALA A 12 17.48 8.56 4.17
C ALA A 12 18.65 9.27 3.48
N ASP A 13 18.83 10.57 3.70
CA ASP A 13 19.94 11.37 3.12
C ASP A 13 21.34 10.79 3.42
N SER A 14 21.46 10.00 4.49
CA SER A 14 22.69 9.28 4.84
C SER A 14 23.00 8.06 3.97
N GLY A 15 22.12 7.69 3.03
CA GLY A 15 22.17 6.45 2.23
C GLY A 15 21.77 5.18 3.00
N LYS A 16 21.39 5.30 4.29
CA LYS A 16 20.89 4.17 5.09
C LYS A 16 19.39 3.99 4.92
N LEU A 17 18.94 2.74 4.97
CA LEU A 17 17.52 2.42 5.00
C LEU A 17 16.91 2.69 6.37
N SER A 18 15.73 3.30 6.35
CA SER A 18 14.92 3.66 7.51
C SER A 18 13.45 3.33 7.24
N SER A 19 12.66 3.23 8.30
CA SER A 19 11.23 2.94 8.21
C SER A 19 10.39 4.19 8.00
N LEU A 20 9.13 4.03 7.60
CA LEU A 20 8.24 5.16 7.41
C LEU A 20 7.93 5.91 8.73
N LEU A 21 8.08 5.24 9.88
CA LEU A 21 7.88 5.86 11.20
C LEU A 21 9.10 6.66 11.67
N GLU A 22 10.27 6.37 11.13
CA GLU A 22 11.54 7.03 11.49
C GLU A 22 11.83 8.25 10.60
N LEU A 23 11.17 8.36 9.45
CA LEU A 23 11.30 9.47 8.50
C LEU A 23 9.99 10.27 8.38
N PRO A 24 10.04 11.55 8.02
CA PRO A 24 8.85 12.36 7.74
C PRO A 24 8.23 12.01 6.37
N GLY A 25 8.08 10.72 6.08
CA GLY A 25 7.54 10.24 4.81
C GLY A 25 6.03 10.45 4.68
N SER A 26 5.43 10.03 3.58
CA SER A 26 3.97 9.95 3.44
C SER A 26 3.57 8.59 2.90
N LEU A 27 2.38 8.11 3.24
CA LEU A 27 1.85 6.82 2.82
C LEU A 27 0.70 7.03 1.82
N LEU A 28 0.82 6.42 0.63
CA LEU A 28 -0.29 6.30 -0.32
C LEU A 28 -0.76 4.84 -0.39
N ILE A 29 -2.03 4.60 -0.06
CA ILE A 29 -2.66 3.28 -0.13
C ILE A 29 -3.54 3.21 -1.38
N VAL A 30 -3.26 2.27 -2.29
CA VAL A 30 -4.05 2.09 -3.51
C VAL A 30 -4.70 0.69 -3.51
N PRO A 31 -6.03 0.57 -3.56
CA PRO A 31 -6.68 -0.73 -3.66
C PRO A 31 -6.35 -1.38 -5.01
N GLN A 32 -5.67 -2.55 -4.97
CA GLN A 32 -5.21 -3.26 -6.18
C GLN A 32 -5.51 -4.77 -6.10
N ALA A 33 -6.78 -5.14 -6.20
CA ALA A 33 -7.21 -6.55 -6.16
C ALA A 33 -6.62 -7.40 -7.32
N THR A 34 -6.17 -6.76 -8.40
CA THR A 34 -5.60 -7.47 -9.55
C THR A 34 -4.29 -8.20 -9.24
N LEU A 35 -3.61 -7.85 -8.14
CA LEU A 35 -2.41 -8.55 -7.66
C LEU A 35 -2.68 -10.03 -7.31
N GLY A 36 -3.92 -10.39 -6.95
CA GLY A 36 -4.30 -11.78 -6.67
C GLY A 36 -4.58 -12.61 -7.93
N GLY A 37 -4.48 -12.01 -9.12
CA GLY A 37 -4.76 -12.69 -10.37
C GLY A 37 -3.73 -13.76 -10.72
N LYS A 38 -4.19 -14.87 -11.29
CA LYS A 38 -3.32 -15.93 -11.82
C LYS A 38 -3.56 -16.10 -13.32
N ALA A 39 -2.50 -16.40 -14.07
CA ALA A 39 -2.61 -16.69 -15.49
C ALA A 39 -3.42 -17.97 -15.74
N LYS A 40 -4.28 -17.95 -16.76
CA LYS A 40 -5.03 -19.10 -17.27
C LYS A 40 -5.12 -18.98 -18.80
N GLY A 41 -4.22 -19.66 -19.50
CA GLY A 41 -4.07 -19.51 -20.95
C GLY A 41 -3.69 -18.09 -21.31
N ARG A 42 -4.54 -17.41 -22.10
CA ARG A 42 -4.35 -16.00 -22.52
C ARG A 42 -5.12 -14.98 -21.65
N ALA A 43 -5.68 -15.40 -20.52
CA ALA A 43 -6.46 -14.56 -19.62
C ALA A 43 -5.94 -14.61 -18.18
N MET A 44 -6.40 -13.68 -17.34
CA MET A 44 -6.20 -13.70 -15.89
C MET A 44 -7.47 -14.19 -15.20
N GLN A 45 -7.32 -15.00 -14.14
CA GLN A 45 -8.41 -15.45 -13.28
C GLN A 45 -8.20 -14.96 -11.85
N TYR A 46 -9.29 -14.66 -11.15
CA TYR A 46 -9.28 -14.03 -9.83
C TYR A 46 -10.08 -14.83 -8.78
N HIS A 47 -10.23 -16.14 -8.97
CA HIS A 47 -11.05 -17.00 -8.09
C HIS A 47 -10.59 -17.00 -6.61
N THR A 48 -9.34 -16.63 -6.35
CA THR A 48 -8.78 -16.54 -4.99
C THR A 48 -9.00 -15.17 -4.34
N ASN A 49 -9.53 -14.19 -5.08
CA ASN A 49 -9.83 -12.89 -4.51
C ASN A 49 -11.04 -12.99 -3.59
N ILE A 50 -11.02 -12.17 -2.56
CA ILE A 50 -12.14 -11.99 -1.65
C ILE A 50 -13.34 -11.32 -2.34
N SER A 51 -14.54 -11.46 -1.76
CA SER A 51 -15.76 -10.79 -2.21
C SER A 51 -15.58 -9.26 -2.21
N LYS A 52 -16.40 -8.56 -2.99
CA LYS A 52 -16.32 -7.09 -3.10
C LYS A 52 -16.63 -6.42 -1.76
N GLU A 53 -17.63 -6.92 -1.06
CA GLU A 53 -18.15 -6.40 0.20
C GLU A 53 -17.13 -6.59 1.32
N ASP A 54 -16.56 -7.79 1.46
CA ASP A 54 -15.51 -8.04 2.45
C ASP A 54 -14.21 -7.32 2.08
N GLY A 55 -13.88 -7.23 0.79
CA GLY A 55 -12.72 -6.46 0.33
C GLY A 55 -12.83 -4.98 0.69
N LEU A 56 -14.01 -4.37 0.52
CA LEU A 56 -14.28 -2.99 0.96
C LEU A 56 -14.13 -2.87 2.48
N ARG A 57 -14.74 -3.78 3.25
CA ARG A 57 -14.67 -3.77 4.72
C ARG A 57 -13.22 -3.87 5.22
N LEU A 58 -12.44 -4.79 4.66
CA LEU A 58 -11.03 -4.97 5.04
C LEU A 58 -10.16 -3.80 4.60
N HIS A 59 -10.37 -3.27 3.39
CA HIS A 59 -9.63 -2.10 2.91
C HIS A 59 -9.89 -0.88 3.81
N SER A 60 -11.14 -0.59 4.14
CA SER A 60 -11.50 0.52 5.04
C SER A 60 -10.88 0.34 6.42
N ALA A 61 -10.95 -0.86 6.99
CA ALA A 61 -10.31 -1.15 8.28
C ALA A 61 -8.78 -1.00 8.20
N PHE A 62 -8.15 -1.43 7.11
CA PHE A 62 -6.72 -1.29 6.89
C PHE A 62 -6.29 0.19 6.84
N VAL A 63 -7.03 1.02 6.09
CA VAL A 63 -6.78 2.47 6.00
C VAL A 63 -6.89 3.11 7.37
N SER A 64 -8.00 2.89 8.09
CA SER A 64 -8.22 3.49 9.42
C SER A 64 -7.13 3.11 10.42
N LEU A 65 -6.65 1.86 10.40
CA LEU A 65 -5.54 1.43 11.25
C LEU A 65 -4.23 2.15 10.90
N ARG A 66 -3.92 2.38 9.61
CA ARG A 66 -2.72 3.12 9.21
C ARG A 66 -2.80 4.58 9.60
N GLU A 67 -3.95 5.22 9.42
CA GLU A 67 -4.18 6.60 9.83
C GLU A 67 -3.95 6.78 11.34
N GLN A 68 -4.45 5.85 12.17
CA GLN A 68 -4.24 5.89 13.62
C GLN A 68 -2.79 5.65 14.05
N GLU A 69 -2.06 4.76 13.37
CA GLU A 69 -0.65 4.49 13.65
C GLU A 69 0.24 5.68 13.26
N VAL A 70 -0.07 6.32 12.14
CA VAL A 70 0.71 7.41 11.56
C VAL A 70 0.40 8.77 12.19
N ALA A 71 -0.83 8.99 12.70
CA ALA A 71 -1.22 10.23 13.38
C ALA A 71 -0.29 10.60 14.56
N LYS A 72 0.44 9.62 15.10
CA LYS A 72 1.41 9.80 16.19
C LYS A 72 2.80 10.23 15.73
N ALA A 73 3.13 10.02 14.46
CA ALA A 73 4.49 10.15 13.92
C ALA A 73 4.66 11.32 12.94
N GLY A 74 3.57 11.88 12.40
CA GLY A 74 3.60 13.03 11.48
C GLY A 74 3.48 12.75 9.96
N PRO A 75 3.70 11.53 9.42
CA PRO A 75 3.43 11.24 8.01
C PRO A 75 1.98 11.54 7.61
N THR A 76 1.74 11.88 6.35
CA THR A 76 0.37 11.98 5.82
C THR A 76 -0.05 10.66 5.20
N VAL A 77 -1.25 10.17 5.54
CA VAL A 77 -1.86 9.01 4.89
C VAL A 77 -2.87 9.50 3.86
N ARG A 78 -2.73 9.01 2.63
CA ARG A 78 -3.70 9.20 1.54
C ARG A 78 -4.11 7.83 1.02
N HIS A 79 -5.33 7.73 0.51
CA HIS A 79 -5.82 6.47 -0.04
C HIS A 79 -6.72 6.68 -1.26
N GLY A 80 -6.71 5.70 -2.17
CA GLY A 80 -7.65 5.64 -3.28
C GLY A 80 -9.07 5.30 -2.82
N THR A 81 -10.06 5.65 -3.63
CA THR A 81 -11.45 5.22 -3.41
C THR A 81 -11.63 3.78 -3.89
N TYR A 82 -12.01 2.88 -2.98
CA TYR A 82 -12.23 1.47 -3.30
C TYR A 82 -13.33 1.31 -4.36
N GLY A 83 -13.06 0.47 -5.37
CA GLY A 83 -13.98 0.22 -6.49
C GLY A 83 -13.88 1.20 -7.66
N ASN A 84 -13.20 2.35 -7.49
CA ASN A 84 -12.96 3.29 -8.60
C ASN A 84 -11.75 2.88 -9.45
N ARG A 85 -11.63 3.48 -10.64
CA ARG A 85 -10.41 3.43 -11.43
C ARG A 85 -9.29 4.20 -10.72
N GLN A 86 -8.17 3.53 -10.45
CA GLN A 86 -7.01 4.14 -9.78
C GLN A 86 -6.11 4.82 -10.83
N VAL A 87 -6.49 6.02 -11.27
CA VAL A 87 -5.65 6.84 -12.15
C VAL A 87 -4.51 7.43 -11.33
N LEU A 88 -3.26 7.11 -11.67
CA LEU A 88 -2.09 7.40 -10.86
C LEU A 88 -0.92 7.91 -11.70
N SER A 89 -0.26 8.96 -11.22
CA SER A 89 1.04 9.44 -11.72
C SER A 89 2.06 9.27 -10.60
N LEU A 90 3.20 8.66 -10.91
CA LEU A 90 4.28 8.41 -9.98
C LEU A 90 5.59 8.94 -10.57
N ASP A 91 6.32 9.70 -9.76
CA ASP A 91 7.69 10.09 -10.03
C ASP A 91 8.57 9.52 -8.91
N THR A 92 9.68 8.88 -9.27
CA THR A 92 10.49 8.09 -8.32
C THR A 92 11.96 8.19 -8.68
N ASN A 93 12.81 8.29 -7.66
CA ASN A 93 14.26 8.13 -7.79
C ASN A 93 14.69 6.65 -7.72
N GLY A 94 14.02 5.80 -8.52
CA GLY A 94 14.12 4.34 -8.41
C GLY A 94 13.04 3.79 -7.45
N PRO A 95 12.05 3.02 -7.94
CA PRO A 95 10.88 2.64 -7.14
C PRO A 95 11.16 1.61 -6.04
N PHE A 96 12.34 0.96 -6.06
CA PHE A 96 12.76 -0.07 -5.10
C PHE A 96 11.62 -1.01 -4.69
N THR A 97 10.94 -1.59 -5.68
CA THR A 97 9.69 -2.33 -5.51
C THR A 97 9.87 -3.63 -4.73
N HIS A 98 9.03 -3.86 -3.73
CA HIS A 98 8.97 -5.10 -2.94
C HIS A 98 7.60 -5.77 -3.07
N LEU A 99 7.59 -7.11 -3.01
CA LEU A 99 6.39 -7.92 -2.92
C LEU A 99 6.47 -8.75 -1.62
N MET A 100 5.37 -8.79 -0.86
CA MET A 100 5.26 -9.44 0.43
C MET A 100 4.01 -10.31 0.52
#